data_AF-A0A223D1W5-F1
#
_entry.id   AF-A0A223D1W5-F1
#
_cell.length_a   1.000
_cell.length_b   1.000
_cell.length_c   1.000
_cell.angle_alpha   90.00
_cell.angle_beta   90.00
_cell.angle_gamma   90.00
#
_symmetry.space_group_name_H-M   'P 1'
#
loop_
_entity.id
_entity.type
_entity.pdbx_description
1 polymer ?
#
loop_
_entity_poly.entity_id
_entity_poly.type
_entity_poly.pdbx_seq_one_letter_code
_entity_poly.pdbx_strand_id
1 'polypeptide(L)'
;MTISLASLQKITTLKNRITQQATWEYAESKRKLDAEYNKLYTLADQHDAAKAELHQATEERISTQHLHSWIVYLNAQQRQMLQQAEVIAMQKVECEDKHEMLKGRFLDEQIWSKLQEKRSVEVRTHLEKQAQEALDEAAAALRSRKGR
;
A
#
# COMPACT_ATOMS: atom_id res chain seq x y z
N MET A 1 5.23 6.86 33.26
CA MET A 1 6.47 6.41 32.57
C MET A 1 6.75 7.38 31.43
N THR A 2 7.79 8.22 31.53
CA THR A 2 8.17 9.14 30.44
C THR A 2 9.02 8.39 29.43
N ILE A 3 8.50 8.15 28.23
CA ILE A 3 9.28 7.57 27.13
C ILE A 3 10.40 8.56 26.76
N SER A 4 11.64 8.08 26.70
CA SER A 4 12.77 8.93 26.30
C SER A 4 12.68 9.30 24.81
N LEU A 5 13.24 10.46 24.44
CA LEU A 5 13.25 10.92 23.05
C LEU A 5 13.95 9.89 22.13
N ALA A 6 15.03 9.27 22.60
CA ALA A 6 15.74 8.23 21.88
C ALA A 6 14.88 6.97 21.65
N SER A 7 14.07 6.56 22.65
CA SER A 7 13.13 5.46 22.48
C SER A 7 12.01 5.81 21.50
N LEU A 8 11.48 7.04 21.53
CA LEU A 8 10.51 7.52 20.55
C LEU A 8 11.07 7.51 19.13
N GLN A 9 12.29 8.02 18.91
CA GLN A 9 12.96 7.99 17.61
C GLN A 9 13.08 6.56 17.05
N LYS A 10 13.48 5.60 17.89
CA LYS A 10 13.55 4.18 17.50
C LYS A 10 12.18 3.63 17.11
N ILE A 11 11.15 3.91 17.90
CA ILE A 11 9.78 3.44 17.63
C ILE A 11 9.25 4.04 16.32
N THR A 12 9.40 5.35 16.11
CA THR A 12 8.96 5.99 14.86
C THR A 12 9.70 5.39 13.66
N THR A 13 11.02 5.18 13.77
CA THR A 13 11.80 4.57 12.69
C THR A 13 11.30 3.16 12.34
N LEU A 14 10.99 2.35 13.36
CA LEU A 14 10.40 1.02 13.15
C LEU A 14 9.02 1.10 12.51
N LYS A 15 8.17 2.04 12.95
CA LYS A 15 6.83 2.24 12.38
C LYS A 15 6.90 2.67 10.91
N ASN A 16 7.77 3.61 10.56
CA ASN A 16 8.00 4.02 9.17
C ASN A 16 8.41 2.82 8.31
N ARG A 17 9.32 1.96 8.81
CA ARG A 17 9.76 0.76 8.07
C ARG A 17 8.61 -0.22 7.87
N ILE A 18 7.75 -0.42 8.87
CA ILE A 18 6.58 -1.29 8.76
C ILE A 18 5.59 -0.74 7.72
N THR A 19 5.34 0.56 7.70
CA THR A 19 4.47 1.19 6.69
C THR A 19 5.05 1.05 5.28
N GLN A 20 6.37 1.26 5.13
CA GLN A 20 7.04 1.05 3.85
C GLN A 20 6.89 -0.39 3.37
N GLN A 21 7.09 -1.37 4.25
CA GLN A 21 6.88 -2.78 3.92
C GLN A 21 5.43 -3.05 3.49
N ALA A 22 4.43 -2.57 4.25
CA ALA A 22 3.03 -2.71 3.89
C ALA A 22 2.69 -2.03 2.54
N THR A 23 3.36 -0.92 2.21
CA THR A 23 3.22 -0.23 0.92
C THR A 23 3.74 -1.11 -0.22
N TRP A 24 4.88 -1.76 -0.03
CA TRP A 24 5.44 -2.71 -0.99
C TRP A 24 4.52 -3.91 -1.20
N GLU A 25 4.02 -4.51 -0.11
CA GLU A 25 3.11 -5.66 -0.16
C GLU A 25 1.81 -5.34 -0.90
N TYR A 26 1.24 -4.16 -0.65
CA TYR A 26 0.06 -3.67 -1.36
C TYR A 26 0.35 -3.44 -2.85
N ALA A 27 1.47 -2.78 -3.17
CA ALA A 27 1.85 -2.52 -4.56
C ALA A 27 2.09 -3.82 -5.34
N GLU A 28 2.70 -4.83 -4.72
CA GLU A 28 2.90 -6.15 -5.31
C GLU A 28 1.56 -6.87 -5.55
N SER A 29 0.65 -6.85 -4.57
CA SER A 29 -0.69 -7.44 -4.72
C SER A 29 -1.47 -6.77 -5.85
N LYS A 30 -1.42 -5.44 -5.95
CA LYS A 30 -2.05 -4.71 -7.04
C LYS A 30 -1.47 -5.09 -8.41
N ARG A 31 -0.14 -5.22 -8.52
CA ARG A 31 0.49 -5.68 -9.77
C ARG A 31 0.05 -7.09 -10.18
N LYS A 32 -0.12 -8.00 -9.21
CA LYS A 32 -0.65 -9.35 -9.48
C LYS A 32 -2.09 -9.27 -10.01
N LEU A 33 -2.94 -8.48 -9.35
CA LEU A 33 -4.32 -8.26 -9.79
C LEU A 33 -4.39 -7.68 -11.21
N ASP A 34 -3.58 -6.66 -11.51
CA ASP A 34 -3.51 -6.07 -12.85
C ASP A 34 -3.05 -7.10 -13.91
N ALA A 35 -2.10 -7.96 -13.55
CA ALA A 35 -1.65 -9.05 -14.43
C ALA A 35 -2.77 -10.07 -14.70
N GLU A 36 -3.59 -10.42 -13.70
CA GLU A 36 -4.74 -11.31 -13.91
C GLU A 36 -5.84 -10.66 -14.75
N TYR A 37 -6.09 -9.36 -14.62
CA TYR A 37 -6.98 -8.62 -15.53
C TYR A 37 -6.46 -8.65 -16.97
N ASN A 38 -5.16 -8.44 -17.18
CA ASN A 38 -4.56 -8.51 -18.52
C ASN A 38 -4.70 -9.90 -19.15
N LYS A 39 -4.59 -10.97 -18.36
CA LYS A 39 -4.85 -12.34 -18.83
C LYS A 39 -6.31 -12.52 -19.24
N LEU A 40 -7.26 -12.04 -18.44
CA LEU A 40 -8.69 -12.11 -18.78
C LEU A 40 -9.00 -11.33 -20.06
N TYR A 41 -8.43 -10.14 -20.21
CA TYR A 41 -8.57 -9.32 -21.42
C TYR A 41 -8.03 -10.07 -22.65
N THR A 42 -6.85 -10.67 -22.54
CA THR A 42 -6.27 -11.47 -23.62
C THR A 42 -7.15 -12.68 -23.98
N LEU A 43 -7.72 -13.37 -22.99
CA LEU A 43 -8.65 -14.48 -23.22
C LEU A 43 -9.95 -14.03 -23.90
N ALA A 44 -10.47 -12.86 -23.52
CA ALA A 44 -11.65 -12.27 -24.15
C ALA A 44 -11.39 -11.93 -25.61
N ASP A 45 -10.28 -11.26 -25.92
CA ASP A 45 -9.86 -10.93 -27.28
C ASP A 45 -9.70 -12.20 -28.14
N GLN A 46 -9.06 -13.24 -27.60
CA GLN A 46 -8.90 -14.53 -28.29
C GLN A 46 -10.24 -15.22 -28.57
N HIS A 47 -11.18 -15.15 -27.63
CA HIS A 47 -12.50 -15.74 -27.78
C HIS A 47 -13.36 -14.97 -28.81
N ASP A 48 -13.26 -13.64 -28.84
CA ASP A 48 -13.97 -12.83 -29.82
C ASP A 48 -13.37 -13.01 -31.23
N ALA A 49 -12.05 -13.14 -31.35
CA ALA A 49 -11.39 -13.52 -32.60
C ALA A 49 -11.85 -14.91 -33.08
N ALA A 50 -11.89 -15.91 -32.18
CA ALA A 50 -12.36 -17.26 -32.50
C ALA A 50 -13.83 -17.29 -32.95
N LYS A 51 -14.68 -16.44 -32.36
CA LYS A 51 -16.07 -16.28 -32.82
C LYS A 51 -16.15 -15.70 -34.22
N ALA A 52 -15.33 -14.69 -34.53
CA ALA A 52 -15.28 -14.12 -35.87
C ALA A 52 -14.80 -15.15 -36.90
N GLU A 53 -13.78 -15.95 -36.58
CA GLU A 53 -13.31 -17.04 -37.42
C GLU A 53 -14.37 -18.11 -37.64
N LEU A 54 -15.11 -18.49 -36.59
CA LEU A 54 -16.24 -19.42 -36.73
C LEU A 54 -17.32 -18.85 -37.66
N HIS A 55 -17.68 -17.57 -37.53
CA HIS A 55 -18.64 -16.92 -38.42
C HIS A 55 -18.19 -17.01 -39.89
N GLN A 56 -16.94 -16.68 -40.18
CA GLN A 56 -16.38 -16.81 -41.53
C GLN A 56 -16.40 -18.27 -42.02
N ALA A 57 -15.97 -19.22 -41.18
CA ALA A 57 -15.98 -20.64 -41.53
C ALA A 57 -17.40 -21.17 -41.81
N THR A 58 -18.42 -20.67 -41.12
CA THR A 58 -19.81 -21.04 -41.41
C THR A 58 -20.31 -20.52 -42.76
N GLU A 59 -19.84 -19.36 -43.22
CA GLU A 59 -20.14 -18.86 -44.57
C GLU A 59 -19.53 -19.76 -45.66
N GLU A 60 -18.37 -20.37 -45.38
CA GLU A 60 -17.67 -21.31 -46.26
C GLU A 60 -18.23 -22.74 -46.25
N ARG A 61 -19.34 -22.98 -45.53
CA ARG A 61 -20.02 -24.29 -45.42
C ARG A 61 -19.13 -25.42 -44.86
N ILE A 62 -18.56 -25.20 -43.69
CA ILE A 62 -17.85 -26.24 -42.93
C ILE A 62 -18.70 -27.47 -42.61
N SER A 63 -18.03 -28.61 -42.41
CA SER A 63 -18.69 -29.84 -41.95
C SER A 63 -19.23 -29.73 -40.53
N THR A 64 -20.28 -30.50 -40.22
CA THR A 64 -20.86 -30.55 -38.86
C THR A 64 -19.83 -30.95 -37.80
N GLN A 65 -18.85 -31.78 -38.15
CA GLN A 65 -17.76 -32.15 -37.23
C GLN A 65 -16.86 -30.96 -36.90
N HIS A 66 -16.53 -30.12 -37.88
CA HIS A 66 -15.77 -28.88 -37.65
C HIS A 66 -16.56 -27.87 -36.82
N LEU A 67 -17.87 -27.73 -37.09
CA LEU A 67 -18.73 -26.88 -36.28
C LEU A 67 -18.76 -27.36 -34.82
N HIS A 68 -18.83 -28.67 -34.59
CA HIS A 68 -18.79 -29.25 -33.26
C HIS A 68 -17.46 -28.97 -32.53
N SER A 69 -16.31 -29.10 -33.22
CA SER A 69 -15.01 -28.78 -32.61
C SER A 69 -14.90 -27.31 -32.21
N TRP A 70 -15.43 -26.40 -33.01
CA TRP A 70 -15.50 -24.98 -32.68
C TRP A 70 -16.35 -24.70 -31.43
N ILE A 71 -17.53 -25.32 -31.33
CA ILE A 71 -18.40 -25.18 -30.16
C ILE A 71 -17.69 -25.68 -28.89
N VAL A 72 -16.99 -26.82 -28.97
CA VAL A 72 -16.22 -27.35 -27.84
C VAL A 72 -15.09 -26.40 -27.44
N TYR A 73 -14.37 -25.85 -28.42
CA TYR A 73 -13.29 -24.88 -28.18
C TYR A 73 -13.79 -23.59 -27.53
N LEU A 74 -14.83 -22.96 -28.07
CA LEU A 74 -15.40 -21.72 -27.52
C LEU A 74 -15.95 -21.93 -26.11
N ASN A 75 -16.62 -23.07 -25.86
CA ASN A 75 -17.07 -23.41 -24.52
C ASN A 75 -15.90 -23.60 -23.53
N ALA A 76 -14.79 -24.17 -23.98
CA ALA A 76 -13.59 -24.31 -23.15
C ALA A 76 -12.98 -22.94 -22.81
N GLN A 77 -12.87 -22.03 -23.78
CA GLN A 77 -12.42 -20.66 -23.55
C GLN A 77 -13.34 -19.92 -22.58
N GLN A 78 -14.66 -20.04 -22.73
CA GLN A 78 -15.62 -19.40 -21.84
C GLN A 78 -15.49 -19.91 -20.39
N ARG A 79 -15.26 -21.21 -20.20
CA ARG A 79 -14.95 -21.77 -18.87
C ARG A 79 -13.66 -21.22 -18.30
N GLN A 80 -12.61 -21.08 -19.11
CA GLN A 80 -11.33 -20.52 -18.70
C GLN A 80 -11.48 -19.05 -18.29
N MET A 81 -12.27 -18.25 -19.01
CA MET A 81 -12.59 -16.87 -18.64
C MET A 81 -13.34 -16.78 -17.30
N LEU A 82 -14.30 -17.68 -17.05
CA LEU A 82 -15.02 -17.73 -15.78
C LEU A 82 -14.08 -18.08 -14.62
N GLN A 83 -13.21 -19.08 -14.78
CA GLN A 83 -12.20 -19.43 -13.78
C GLN A 83 -11.25 -18.26 -13.51
N GLN A 84 -10.82 -17.56 -14.56
CA GLN A 84 -9.96 -16.39 -14.43
C GLN A 84 -10.67 -15.25 -13.69
N ALA A 85 -11.98 -15.06 -13.89
CA ALA A 85 -12.77 -14.08 -13.16
C ALA A 85 -12.89 -14.42 -11.66
N GLU A 86 -12.99 -15.70 -11.30
CA GLU A 86 -12.96 -16.15 -9.90
C GLU A 86 -11.59 -15.86 -9.25
N VAL A 87 -10.49 -16.10 -9.96
CA VAL A 87 -9.14 -15.77 -9.49
C VAL A 87 -9.00 -14.25 -9.24
N ILE A 88 -9.50 -13.42 -10.17
CA ILE A 88 -9.51 -11.97 -10.01
C ILE A 88 -10.33 -11.56 -8.77
N ALA A 89 -11.49 -12.17 -8.56
CA ALA A 89 -12.31 -11.87 -7.39
C ALA A 89 -11.57 -12.18 -6.08
N MET A 90 -10.89 -13.33 -6.00
CA MET A 90 -10.07 -13.67 -4.84
C MET A 90 -8.91 -12.69 -4.62
N GLN A 91 -8.17 -12.35 -5.68
CA GLN A 91 -7.05 -11.42 -5.59
C GLN A 91 -7.49 -9.99 -5.26
N LYS A 92 -8.70 -9.59 -5.67
CA LYS A 92 -9.28 -8.30 -5.32
C LYS A 92 -9.50 -8.21 -3.81
N VAL A 93 -10.05 -9.25 -3.18
CA VAL A 93 -10.21 -9.32 -1.73
C VAL A 93 -8.85 -9.23 -1.03
N GLU A 94 -7.85 -9.98 -1.49
CA GLU A 94 -6.48 -9.91 -0.93
C GLU A 94 -5.88 -8.49 -1.03
N CYS A 95 -6.10 -7.81 -2.16
CA CYS A 95 -5.62 -6.45 -2.38
C CYS A 95 -6.33 -5.43 -1.47
N GLU A 96 -7.63 -5.61 -1.26
CA GLU A 96 -8.43 -4.80 -0.32
C GLU A 96 -7.97 -5.00 1.13
N ASP A 97 -7.74 -6.24 1.56
CA ASP A 97 -7.22 -6.55 2.89
C ASP A 97 -5.85 -5.89 3.14
N LYS A 98 -4.94 -5.99 2.17
CA LYS A 98 -3.62 -5.33 2.23
C LYS A 98 -3.73 -3.81 2.24
N HIS A 99 -4.70 -3.25 1.53
CA HIS A 99 -4.98 -1.81 1.54
C HIS A 99 -5.46 -1.34 2.92
N GLU A 100 -6.37 -2.07 3.54
CA GLU A 100 -6.84 -1.77 4.90
C GLU A 100 -5.73 -1.89 5.94
N MET A 101 -4.89 -2.93 5.84
CA MET A 101 -3.71 -3.07 6.69
C MET A 101 -2.77 -1.85 6.54
N LEU A 102 -2.50 -1.42 5.30
CA LEU A 102 -1.67 -0.25 5.02
C LEU A 102 -2.24 1.03 5.65
N LYS A 103 -3.57 1.26 5.54
CA LYS A 103 -4.24 2.40 6.20
C LYS A 103 -4.00 2.38 7.71
N GLY A 104 -4.17 1.22 8.35
CA GLY A 104 -3.92 1.06 9.77
C GLY A 104 -2.46 1.37 10.14
N ARG A 105 -1.49 0.89 9.36
CA ARG A 105 -0.05 1.19 9.59
C ARG A 105 0.27 2.68 9.42
N PHE A 106 -0.32 3.33 8.43
CA PHE A 106 -0.12 4.75 8.18
C PHE A 106 -0.67 5.61 9.33
N LEU A 107 -1.86 5.29 9.84
CA LEU A 107 -2.43 5.96 11.02
C LEU A 107 -1.54 5.79 12.26
N ASP A 108 -1.07 4.57 12.50
CA ASP A 108 -0.11 4.26 13.57
C ASP A 108 1.14 5.14 13.44
N GLU A 109 1.78 5.17 12.27
CA GLU A 109 2.97 5.98 11.98
C GLU A 109 2.74 7.47 12.28
N GLN A 110 1.59 8.01 11.86
CA GLN A 110 1.24 9.40 12.13
C GLN A 110 1.11 9.70 13.62
N ILE A 111 0.51 8.79 14.40
CA ILE A 111 0.39 8.95 15.85
C ILE A 111 1.78 9.02 16.48
N TRP A 112 2.68 8.10 16.12
CA TRP A 112 4.04 8.08 16.65
C TRP A 112 4.87 9.29 16.23
N SER A 113 4.72 9.74 14.99
CA SER A 113 5.37 10.96 14.49
C SER A 113 4.91 12.20 15.27
N LYS A 114 3.60 12.34 15.51
CA LYS A 114 3.05 13.45 16.33
C LYS A 114 3.54 13.40 17.78
N LEU A 115 3.66 12.21 18.37
CA LEU A 115 4.19 12.05 19.72
C LEU A 115 5.67 12.44 19.80
N GLN A 116 6.47 12.05 18.80
CA GLN A 116 7.87 12.44 18.70
C GLN A 116 8.03 13.96 18.56
N GLU A 117 7.22 14.60 17.72
CA GLU A 117 7.23 16.05 17.54
C GLU A 117 6.89 16.78 18.84
N LYS A 118 5.80 16.38 19.51
CA LYS A 118 5.41 16.95 20.81
C LYS A 118 6.54 16.83 21.84
N ARG A 119 7.15 15.65 21.95
CA ARG A 119 8.25 15.43 22.89
C ARG A 119 9.49 16.25 22.55
N SER A 120 9.78 16.45 21.27
CA SER A 120 10.90 17.28 20.82
C SER A 120 10.67 18.75 21.20
N VAL A 121 9.44 19.24 21.06
CA VAL A 121 9.05 20.60 21.50
C VAL A 121 9.15 20.75 23.02
N GLU A 122 8.67 19.76 23.79
CA GLU A 122 8.80 19.76 25.26
C GLU A 122 10.26 19.83 25.72
N VAL A 123 11.13 19.03 25.11
CA VAL A 123 12.57 19.01 25.44
C VAL A 123 13.21 20.36 25.08
N ARG A 124 12.90 20.91 23.90
CA ARG A 124 13.43 22.21 23.48
C ARG A 124 13.01 23.33 24.44
N THR A 125 11.72 23.41 24.76
CA THR A 125 11.21 24.44 25.68
C THR A 125 11.76 24.30 27.10
N HIS A 126 12.03 23.07 27.55
CA HIS A 126 12.68 22.84 28.83
C HIS A 126 14.14 23.34 28.83
N LEU A 127 14.90 23.04 27.78
CA LEU A 127 16.28 23.50 27.63
C LEU A 127 16.37 25.03 27.51
N GLU A 128 15.44 25.66 26.78
CA GLU A 128 15.34 27.12 26.67
C GLU A 128 15.09 27.79 28.03
N LYS A 129 14.21 27.20 28.87
CA LYS A 129 13.97 27.68 30.23
C LYS A 129 15.22 27.57 31.11
N GLN A 130 15.90 26.43 31.08
CA GLN A 130 17.15 26.23 31.83
C GLN A 130 18.25 27.20 31.40
N ALA A 131 18.37 27.47 30.10
CA ALA A 131 19.32 28.44 29.58
C ALA A 131 18.98 29.86 30.06
N GLN A 132 17.69 30.23 30.06
CA GLN A 132 17.25 31.53 30.56
C GLN A 132 17.50 31.70 32.07
N GLU A 133 17.18 30.68 32.87
CA GLU A 133 17.45 30.66 34.31
C GLU A 133 18.96 30.85 34.59
N ALA A 134 19.83 30.15 33.86
CA ALA A 134 21.27 30.29 33.99
C ALA A 134 21.79 31.70 33.61
N LEU A 135 21.20 32.33 32.59
CA LEU A 135 21.52 33.71 32.21
C LEU A 135 21.08 34.71 33.28
N ASP A 136 19.90 34.50 33.87
CA ASP A 136 19.36 35.36 34.92
C ASP A 136 20.19 35.26 36.21
N GLU A 137 20.62 34.05 36.58
CA GLU A 137 21.56 33.81 37.69
C GLU A 137 22.90 34.50 37.46
N ALA A 138 23.49 34.36 36.27
CA ALA A 138 24.75 35.01 35.92
C ALA A 138 24.63 36.54 35.97
N ALA A 139 23.53 37.09 35.45
CA ALA A 139 23.26 38.52 35.51
C ALA A 139 23.07 39.02 36.94
N ALA A 140 22.38 38.27 37.80
CA ALA A 140 22.23 38.58 39.22
C ALA A 140 23.58 38.58 39.96
N ALA A 141 24.43 37.57 39.70
CA ALA A 141 25.78 37.49 40.27
C ALA A 141 26.70 38.66 39.83
N LEU A 142 26.61 39.09 38.57
CA LEU A 142 27.36 40.25 38.08
C LEU A 142 26.88 41.55 38.74
N ARG A 143 25.56 41.73 38.89
CA ARG A 143 24.98 42.92 39.56
C ARG A 143 25.39 42.99 41.04
N SER A 144 25.36 41.87 41.76
CA SER A 144 25.78 41.83 43.17
C SER A 144 27.27 42.10 43.35
N ARG A 145 28.11 41.73 42.37
CA ARG A 145 29.55 42.02 42.38
C ARG A 145 29.89 43.47 42.08
N LYS A 146 29.06 44.17 41.29
CA LYS A 146 29.27 45.58 40.91
C LYS A 146 28.71 46.58 41.94
N GLY A 147 27.88 46.11 42.87
CA GLY A 147 27.32 46.89 43.99
C GLY A 147 28.12 46.83 45.30
N ARG A 148 29.30 46.20 45.30
CA ARG A 148 30.35 46.34 46.32
C ARG A 148 31.45 47.22 45.77
#